data_AF-A0A955EZF3-F1
#
_entry.id   AF-A0A955EZF3-F1
#
_cell.length_a   1.000
_cell.length_b   1.000
_cell.length_c   1.000
_cell.angle_alpha   90.00
_cell.angle_beta   90.00
_cell.angle_gamma   90.00
#
_symmetry.space_group_name_H-M   'P 1'
#
loop_
_entity.id
_entity.type
_entity.pdbx_description
1 polymer ?
#
loop_
_entity_poly.entity_id
_entity_poly.type
_entity_poly.pdbx_seq_one_letter_code
_entity_poly.pdbx_strand_id
1 'polypeptide(L)'
;MKREFELSTDLLRRVLKSDSTAIAEGCLEPEFLALAVEDGLDAAERAMVMEHLSACPECARVVVWTREADRMQHGPRKWRFLVPIATVMVVVAGFAWLRGCSVEESGRSQLSVLESVCQVLRASGDKGLQDLMLFDFVELSSMDDPAMRSEQALSHLGPRGTILDDRPKFRLRLPVDQVASLSVADARGVEVLTVEMTGRVDGKTQEMPFPQDRPPLPRDADYVVIAHTLRRDLPAITRAFRVASAQEGAEFRRVTAIIEREAPADAELLIGHLALRQGFLEEAWNYAERARAANPDSVLARETHAAVGRRLGTQ
;
A
#
# COMPACT_ATOMS: atom_id res chain seq x y z
N MET A 1 20.00 -26.71 -0.68
CA MET A 1 21.27 -26.29 -0.05
C MET A 1 22.17 -25.48 -0.99
N LYS A 2 22.95 -26.05 -1.92
CA LYS A 2 23.85 -25.22 -2.77
C LYS A 2 23.13 -24.14 -3.60
N ARG A 3 21.96 -24.48 -4.16
CA ARG A 3 21.10 -23.54 -4.94
C ARG A 3 20.37 -22.46 -4.10
N GLU A 4 20.12 -22.70 -2.82
CA GLU A 4 19.43 -21.70 -1.97
C GLU A 4 20.43 -20.66 -1.46
N PHE A 5 21.69 -21.06 -1.26
CA PHE A 5 22.78 -20.17 -0.87
C PHE A 5 23.15 -19.21 -2.02
N GLU A 6 23.21 -19.72 -3.26
CA GLU A 6 23.41 -18.90 -4.48
C GLU A 6 22.33 -17.82 -4.63
N LEU A 7 21.09 -18.09 -4.20
CA LEU A 7 19.98 -17.15 -4.29
C LEU A 7 20.12 -15.95 -3.33
N SER A 8 20.58 -16.17 -2.09
CA SER A 8 20.74 -15.09 -1.09
C SER A 8 21.90 -14.17 -1.43
N THR A 9 23.02 -14.72 -1.91
CA THR A 9 24.21 -13.94 -2.29
C THR A 9 24.05 -13.27 -3.65
N ASP A 10 23.33 -13.88 -4.60
CA ASP A 10 22.90 -13.18 -5.81
C ASP A 10 21.90 -12.07 -5.51
N LEU A 11 21.02 -12.22 -4.52
CA LEU A 11 20.09 -11.15 -4.12
C LEU A 11 20.85 -10.00 -3.47
N LEU A 12 21.80 -10.30 -2.57
CA LEU A 12 22.67 -9.30 -1.95
C LEU A 12 23.50 -8.58 -3.03
N ARG A 13 24.13 -9.33 -3.95
CA ARG A 13 24.87 -8.74 -5.08
C ARG A 13 23.96 -7.90 -5.98
N ARG A 14 22.74 -8.33 -6.28
CA ARG A 14 21.81 -7.54 -7.11
C ARG A 14 21.40 -6.25 -6.42
N VAL A 15 21.03 -6.31 -5.14
CA VAL A 15 20.67 -5.13 -4.32
C VAL A 15 21.85 -4.16 -4.23
N LEU A 16 23.06 -4.68 -4.04
CA LEU A 16 24.26 -3.87 -3.92
C LEU A 16 24.77 -3.33 -5.27
N LYS A 17 24.55 -4.06 -6.37
CA LYS A 17 24.94 -3.68 -7.74
C LYS A 17 23.94 -2.74 -8.40
N SER A 18 22.66 -2.79 -8.04
CA SER A 18 21.65 -1.84 -8.52
C SER A 18 21.83 -0.44 -7.92
N ASP A 19 22.54 -0.31 -6.81
CA ASP A 19 22.74 0.94 -6.05
C ASP A 19 24.20 1.45 -6.01
N SER A 20 25.07 0.92 -6.89
CA SER A 20 26.53 1.16 -6.86
C SER A 20 26.95 2.61 -7.14
N THR A 21 26.03 3.50 -7.53
CA THR A 21 26.32 4.91 -7.84
C THR A 21 26.37 5.83 -6.62
N ALA A 22 26.12 5.33 -5.39
CA ALA A 22 26.03 6.20 -4.21
C ALA A 22 26.76 5.67 -2.96
N ILE A 23 27.71 4.74 -3.10
CA ILE A 23 28.62 4.39 -1.99
C ILE A 23 29.38 5.67 -1.61
N ALA A 24 29.29 6.09 -0.35
CA ALA A 24 30.00 7.28 0.14
C ALA A 24 31.50 7.13 -0.20
N GLU A 25 32.12 8.18 -0.75
CA GLU A 25 33.54 8.16 -1.13
C GLU A 25 34.38 7.61 0.03
N GLY A 26 35.01 6.45 -0.18
CA GLY A 26 35.84 5.78 0.82
C GLY A 26 35.26 4.52 1.47
N CYS A 27 34.01 4.14 1.22
CA CYS A 27 33.47 2.85 1.67
C CYS A 27 33.90 1.68 0.77
N LEU A 28 33.97 0.47 1.34
CA LEU A 28 34.31 -0.75 0.60
C LEU A 28 33.27 -1.07 -0.48
N GLU A 29 33.75 -1.61 -1.59
CA GLU A 29 32.85 -2.15 -2.59
C GLU A 29 32.04 -3.31 -1.99
N PRO A 30 30.78 -3.48 -2.40
CA PRO A 30 29.90 -4.43 -1.76
C PRO A 30 30.31 -5.90 -1.95
N GLU A 31 31.10 -6.17 -2.99
CA GLU A 31 31.68 -7.48 -3.26
C GLU A 31 32.68 -7.88 -2.17
N PHE A 32 33.49 -6.94 -1.68
CA PHE A 32 34.40 -7.17 -0.54
C PHE A 32 33.66 -7.40 0.77
N LEU A 33 32.55 -6.70 1.00
CA LEU A 33 31.70 -6.92 2.17
C LEU A 33 31.03 -8.30 2.13
N ALA A 34 30.53 -8.73 0.97
CA ALA A 34 29.96 -10.07 0.80
C ALA A 34 31.02 -11.17 1.04
N LEU A 35 32.20 -11.03 0.46
CA LEU A 35 33.32 -11.97 0.68
C LEU A 35 33.78 -11.98 2.15
N ALA A 36 33.69 -10.85 2.86
CA ALA A 36 34.01 -10.77 4.30
C ALA A 36 33.03 -11.58 5.16
N VAL A 37 31.75 -11.64 4.77
CA VAL A 37 30.72 -12.41 5.47
C VAL A 37 30.91 -13.91 5.24
N GLU A 38 31.29 -14.30 4.02
CA GLU A 38 31.51 -15.70 3.62
C GLU A 38 32.87 -16.28 4.04
N ASP A 39 33.70 -15.50 4.74
CA ASP A 39 35.11 -15.82 5.03
C ASP A 39 35.94 -16.15 3.76
N GLY A 40 35.52 -15.64 2.60
CA GLY A 40 36.11 -15.89 1.28
C GLY A 40 37.30 -15.00 0.91
N LEU A 41 37.63 -14.03 1.77
CA LEU A 41 38.75 -13.11 1.56
C LEU A 41 40.11 -13.78 1.83
N ASP A 42 41.10 -13.47 0.99
CA ASP A 42 42.48 -13.83 1.25
C ASP A 42 43.07 -13.02 2.44
N ALA A 43 44.32 -13.32 2.83
CA ALA A 43 44.92 -12.69 4.00
C ALA A 43 45.13 -11.17 3.86
N ALA A 44 45.44 -10.70 2.64
CA ALA A 44 45.69 -9.28 2.37
C ALA A 44 44.36 -8.51 2.29
N GLU A 45 43.38 -9.07 1.58
CA GLU A 45 42.04 -8.50 1.48
C GLU A 45 41.37 -8.45 2.85
N ARG A 46 41.52 -9.49 3.67
CA ARG A 46 40.98 -9.52 5.03
C ARG A 46 41.61 -8.46 5.91
N ALA A 47 42.92 -8.22 5.81
CA ALA A 47 43.58 -7.17 6.56
C ALA A 47 43.05 -5.78 6.17
N MET A 48 42.93 -5.52 4.86
CA MET A 48 42.35 -4.29 4.32
C MET A 48 40.90 -4.08 4.77
N VAL A 49 40.07 -5.12 4.67
CA VAL A 49 38.67 -5.04 5.11
C VAL A 49 38.61 -4.78 6.61
N MET A 50 39.36 -5.50 7.44
CA MET A 50 39.35 -5.29 8.89
C MET A 50 39.85 -3.90 9.30
N GLU A 51 40.86 -3.36 8.61
CA GLU A 51 41.31 -1.98 8.79
C GLU A 51 40.19 -0.99 8.46
N HIS A 52 39.52 -1.16 7.33
CA HIS A 52 38.38 -0.33 6.96
C HIS A 52 37.21 -0.47 7.96
N LEU A 53 36.83 -1.68 8.38
CA LEU A 53 35.76 -1.89 9.36
C LEU A 53 36.10 -1.25 10.71
N SER A 54 37.39 -1.14 11.06
CA SER A 54 37.81 -0.40 12.26
C SER A 54 37.67 1.11 12.13
N ALA A 55 37.77 1.64 10.90
CA ALA A 55 37.66 3.06 10.58
C ALA A 55 36.23 3.50 10.21
N CYS A 56 35.40 2.58 9.71
CA CYS A 56 34.02 2.82 9.27
C CYS A 56 33.03 2.00 10.12
N PRO A 57 32.41 2.63 11.14
CA PRO A 57 31.43 1.96 12.03
C PRO A 57 30.21 1.41 11.29
N GLU A 58 29.92 1.95 10.11
CA GLU A 58 28.76 1.65 9.29
C GLU A 58 28.95 0.32 8.55
N CYS A 59 30.06 0.17 7.83
CA CYS A 59 30.44 -1.10 7.21
C CYS A 59 30.61 -2.21 8.26
N ALA A 60 31.19 -1.89 9.43
CA ALA A 60 31.30 -2.84 10.54
C ALA A 60 29.93 -3.38 10.99
N ARG A 61 28.93 -2.51 11.07
CA ARG A 61 27.56 -2.88 11.49
C ARG A 61 26.88 -3.76 10.45
N VAL A 62 27.02 -3.44 9.15
CA VAL A 62 26.49 -4.25 8.05
C VAL A 62 27.06 -5.67 8.10
N VAL A 63 28.37 -5.83 8.30
CA VAL A 63 29.04 -7.14 8.41
C VAL A 63 28.56 -7.93 9.64
N VAL A 64 28.38 -7.28 10.79
CA VAL A 64 27.84 -7.94 12.00
C VAL A 64 26.42 -8.45 11.75
N TRP A 65 25.55 -7.61 11.19
CA TRP A 65 24.16 -7.96 10.92
C TRP A 65 23.99 -9.07 9.89
N THR A 66 24.79 -9.04 8.82
CA THR A 66 24.77 -10.09 7.80
C THR A 66 25.29 -11.42 8.35
N ARG A 67 26.32 -11.41 9.20
CA ARG A 67 26.77 -12.63 9.91
C ARG A 67 25.74 -13.15 10.91
N GLU A 68 25.03 -12.28 11.61
CA GLU A 68 23.93 -12.67 12.51
C GLU A 68 22.82 -13.36 11.70
N ALA A 69 22.44 -12.79 10.54
CA ALA A 69 21.44 -13.35 9.65
C ALA A 69 21.88 -14.70 9.03
N ASP A 70 23.15 -14.84 8.65
CA ASP A 70 23.72 -16.11 8.14
C ASP A 70 23.69 -17.20 9.22
N ARG A 71 24.02 -16.86 10.48
CA ARG A 71 23.87 -17.80 11.61
C ARG A 71 22.42 -18.26 11.80
N MET A 72 21.44 -17.37 11.59
CA MET A 72 20.02 -17.74 11.64
C MET A 72 19.61 -18.66 10.48
N GLN A 73 20.24 -18.54 9.32
CA GLN A 73 20.01 -19.40 8.14
C GLN A 73 20.41 -20.86 8.38
N HIS A 74 21.44 -21.06 9.19
CA HIS A 74 21.92 -22.36 9.65
C HIS A 74 21.17 -22.91 10.87
N GLY A 75 20.15 -22.19 11.37
CA GLY A 75 19.30 -22.59 12.47
C GLY A 75 18.25 -23.66 12.14
N PRO A 76 17.42 -24.07 13.13
CA PRO A 76 16.42 -25.12 12.95
C PRO A 76 15.43 -24.80 11.82
N ARG A 77 15.05 -25.83 11.05
CA ARG A 77 14.31 -25.78 9.76
C ARG A 77 13.08 -24.85 9.72
N LYS A 78 12.47 -24.56 10.86
CA LYS A 78 11.31 -23.70 11.06
C LYS A 78 11.60 -22.19 10.92
N TRP A 79 12.86 -21.77 10.90
CA TRP A 79 13.22 -20.35 10.75
C TRP A 79 13.69 -19.98 9.34
N ARG A 80 13.97 -20.98 8.49
CA ARG A 80 14.58 -20.78 7.16
C ARG A 80 13.76 -19.95 6.18
N PHE A 81 12.43 -19.90 6.32
CA PHE A 81 11.58 -19.10 5.44
C PHE A 81 11.52 -17.62 5.82
N LEU A 82 11.82 -17.27 7.08
CA LEU A 82 11.84 -15.88 7.56
C LEU A 82 13.19 -15.20 7.29
N VAL A 83 14.26 -15.97 7.09
CA VAL A 83 15.61 -15.47 6.90
C VAL A 83 15.77 -14.56 5.68
N PRO A 84 15.29 -14.89 4.46
CA PRO A 84 15.43 -13.98 3.33
C PRO A 84 14.71 -12.65 3.55
N ILE A 85 13.57 -12.67 4.25
CA ILE A 85 12.79 -11.47 4.58
C ILE A 85 13.54 -10.62 5.62
N ALA A 86 14.08 -11.25 6.66
CA ALA A 86 14.85 -10.57 7.70
C ALA A 86 16.16 -9.96 7.15
N THR A 87 16.89 -10.68 6.29
CA THR A 87 18.11 -10.18 5.67
C THR A 87 17.83 -8.97 4.78
N VAL A 88 16.77 -9.02 3.97
CA VAL A 88 16.36 -7.88 3.14
C VAL A 88 15.96 -6.69 4.01
N MET A 89 15.16 -6.89 5.06
CA MET A 89 14.77 -5.79 5.96
C MET A 89 15.95 -5.14 6.67
N VAL A 90 16.93 -5.92 7.14
CA VAL A 90 18.09 -5.38 7.85
C VAL A 90 19.03 -4.61 6.91
N VAL A 91 19.23 -5.09 5.69
CA VAL A 91 20.01 -4.37 4.67
C VAL A 91 19.33 -3.06 4.29
N VAL A 92 18.01 -3.08 4.05
CA VAL A 92 17.25 -1.88 3.66
C VAL A 92 17.15 -0.86 4.80
N ALA A 93 16.89 -1.31 6.03
CA ALA A 93 16.83 -0.44 7.20
C ALA A 93 18.21 0.17 7.52
N GLY A 94 19.28 -0.60 7.37
CA GLY A 94 20.65 -0.09 7.48
C GLY A 94 20.96 0.98 6.45
N PHE A 95 20.58 0.76 5.20
CA PHE A 95 20.88 1.69 4.09
C PHE A 95 20.06 2.99 4.18
N ALA A 96 18.78 2.90 4.55
CA ALA A 96 17.91 4.06 4.71
C ALA A 96 18.35 4.99 5.86
N TRP A 97 18.93 4.42 6.93
CA TRP A 97 19.39 5.18 8.08
C TRP A 97 20.70 5.95 7.81
N LEU A 98 21.53 5.44 6.90
CA LEU A 98 22.86 5.98 6.61
C LEU A 98 22.85 7.25 5.74
N ARG A 99 21.82 7.46 4.92
CA ARG A 99 21.89 8.48 3.86
C ARG A 99 21.19 9.79 4.13
N GLY A 100 20.45 9.95 5.24
CA GLY A 100 19.52 11.08 5.33
C GLY A 100 18.68 11.19 4.07
N CYS A 101 18.22 10.03 3.57
CA CYS A 101 17.57 9.89 2.27
C CYS A 101 16.46 10.92 2.11
N SER A 102 16.37 11.50 0.92
CA SER A 102 15.18 12.24 0.53
C SER A 102 13.95 11.31 0.63
N VAL A 103 12.78 11.91 0.88
CA VAL A 103 11.50 11.18 0.99
C VAL A 103 11.25 10.29 -0.24
N GLU A 104 11.75 10.70 -1.42
CA GLU A 104 11.64 9.91 -2.66
C GLU A 104 12.54 8.66 -2.67
N GLU A 105 13.78 8.76 -2.17
CA GLU A 105 14.69 7.60 -2.13
C GLU A 105 14.24 6.54 -1.11
N SER A 106 13.78 6.98 0.06
CA SER A 106 13.19 6.07 1.06
C SER A 106 11.89 5.42 0.56
N GLY A 107 11.10 6.14 -0.26
CA GLY A 107 9.93 5.58 -0.93
C GLY A 107 10.29 4.49 -1.95
N ARG A 108 11.30 4.73 -2.80
CA ARG A 108 11.73 3.75 -3.82
C ARG A 108 12.28 2.46 -3.22
N SER A 109 13.00 2.53 -2.10
CA SER A 109 13.49 1.33 -1.42
C SER A 109 12.36 0.53 -0.77
N GLN A 110 11.32 1.19 -0.22
CA GLN A 110 10.12 0.49 0.25
C GLN A 110 9.39 -0.22 -0.89
N LEU A 111 9.27 0.45 -2.04
CA LEU A 111 8.62 -0.10 -3.22
C LEU A 111 9.34 -1.36 -3.73
N SER A 112 10.67 -1.34 -3.84
CA SER A 112 11.43 -2.49 -4.36
C SER A 112 11.34 -3.75 -3.48
N VAL A 113 11.28 -3.57 -2.15
CA VAL A 113 11.04 -4.67 -1.20
C VAL A 113 9.64 -5.25 -1.41
N LEU A 114 8.61 -4.40 -1.46
CA LEU A 114 7.23 -4.85 -1.63
C LEU A 114 6.98 -5.46 -3.01
N GLU A 115 7.65 -4.96 -4.05
CA GLU A 115 7.62 -5.57 -5.39
C GLU A 115 8.16 -7.00 -5.35
N SER A 116 9.23 -7.24 -4.59
CA SER A 116 9.78 -8.59 -4.39
C SER A 116 8.77 -9.50 -3.68
N VAL A 117 8.05 -8.99 -2.68
CA VAL A 117 6.95 -9.71 -2.02
C VAL A 117 5.83 -10.03 -3.03
N CYS A 118 5.41 -9.06 -3.83
CA CYS A 118 4.40 -9.25 -4.87
C CYS A 118 4.83 -10.29 -5.92
N GLN A 119 6.12 -10.34 -6.29
CA GLN A 119 6.65 -11.36 -7.20
C GLN A 119 6.55 -12.76 -6.59
N VAL A 120 6.92 -12.93 -5.31
CA VAL A 120 6.80 -14.21 -4.59
C VAL A 120 5.34 -14.65 -4.52
N LEU A 121 4.43 -13.74 -4.16
CA LEU A 121 2.99 -14.02 -4.10
C LEU A 121 2.44 -14.45 -5.46
N ARG A 122 2.80 -13.77 -6.54
CA ARG A 122 2.39 -14.13 -7.91
C ARG A 122 2.96 -15.47 -8.37
N ALA A 123 4.18 -15.82 -7.95
CA ALA A 123 4.81 -17.08 -8.27
C ALA A 123 4.08 -18.30 -7.68
N SER A 124 3.16 -18.10 -6.71
CA SER A 124 2.28 -19.17 -6.20
C SER A 124 1.35 -19.76 -7.26
N GLY A 125 1.16 -19.08 -8.40
CA GLY A 125 0.30 -19.53 -9.50
C GLY A 125 -1.18 -19.20 -9.31
N ASP A 126 -1.53 -18.46 -8.25
CA ASP A 126 -2.89 -18.04 -8.01
C ASP A 126 -3.31 -16.91 -8.96
N LYS A 127 -4.41 -17.13 -9.70
CA LYS A 127 -4.91 -16.14 -10.68
C LYS A 127 -5.33 -14.83 -10.03
N GLY A 128 -5.87 -14.87 -8.80
CA GLY A 128 -6.32 -13.67 -8.10
C GLY A 128 -5.17 -12.76 -7.65
N LEU A 129 -3.94 -13.28 -7.61
CA LEU A 129 -2.74 -12.50 -7.30
C LEU A 129 -2.10 -11.87 -8.53
N GLN A 130 -2.54 -12.20 -9.75
CA GLN A 130 -1.93 -11.64 -10.97
C GLN A 130 -2.06 -10.11 -11.04
N ASP A 131 -3.15 -9.58 -10.48
CA ASP A 131 -3.42 -8.14 -10.39
C ASP A 131 -2.73 -7.46 -9.19
N LEU A 132 -2.00 -8.21 -8.37
CA LEU A 132 -1.21 -7.64 -7.27
C LEU A 132 0.03 -6.95 -7.83
N MET A 133 -0.18 -5.70 -8.25
CA MET A 133 0.83 -4.77 -8.70
C MET A 133 0.73 -3.48 -7.89
N LEU A 134 1.86 -3.06 -7.34
CA LEU A 134 1.96 -1.79 -6.64
C LEU A 134 1.79 -0.64 -7.63
N PHE A 135 1.36 0.49 -7.12
CA PHE A 135 1.42 1.74 -7.86
C PHE A 135 2.74 2.41 -7.48
N ASP A 136 3.51 2.84 -8.47
CA ASP A 136 4.68 3.66 -8.18
C ASP A 136 4.27 5.09 -7.78
N PHE A 137 5.23 5.91 -7.34
CA PHE A 137 4.97 7.28 -6.90
C PHE A 137 4.43 8.19 -8.01
N VAL A 138 4.82 7.95 -9.26
CA VAL A 138 4.36 8.73 -10.41
C VAL A 138 2.91 8.38 -10.70
N GLU A 139 2.56 7.09 -10.72
CA GLU A 139 1.19 6.61 -10.86
C GLU A 139 0.32 7.19 -9.74
N LEU A 140 0.72 7.03 -8.47
CA LEU A 140 -0.01 7.56 -7.31
C LEU A 140 -0.22 9.08 -7.42
N SER A 141 0.81 9.84 -7.76
CA SER A 141 0.74 11.30 -7.91
C SER A 141 -0.14 11.72 -9.09
N SER A 142 -0.19 10.92 -10.15
CA SER A 142 -1.00 11.18 -11.34
C SER A 142 -2.49 10.84 -11.18
N MET A 143 -2.89 10.19 -10.08
CA MET A 143 -4.28 9.82 -9.81
C MET A 143 -5.22 11.00 -9.49
N ASP A 144 -4.74 12.23 -9.69
CA ASP A 144 -5.57 13.42 -9.66
C ASP A 144 -6.68 13.29 -10.70
N ASP A 145 -7.92 13.25 -10.24
CA ASP A 145 -9.08 13.41 -11.11
C ASP A 145 -9.27 14.91 -11.37
N PRO A 146 -8.98 15.45 -12.57
CA PRO A 146 -9.11 16.87 -12.86
C PRO A 146 -10.54 17.38 -12.67
N ALA A 147 -11.55 16.50 -12.72
CA ALA A 147 -12.94 16.83 -12.40
C ALA A 147 -13.16 17.24 -10.94
N MET A 148 -12.20 17.01 -10.04
CA MET A 148 -12.31 17.36 -8.62
C MET A 148 -11.64 18.66 -8.22
N ARG A 149 -10.88 19.30 -9.12
CA ARG A 149 -10.25 20.60 -8.82
C ARG A 149 -11.25 21.76 -8.80
N SER A 150 -12.48 21.60 -9.27
CA SER A 150 -13.40 22.72 -9.52
C SER A 150 -14.47 22.98 -8.46
N GLU A 151 -14.68 22.15 -7.43
CA GLU A 151 -15.81 22.36 -6.50
C GLU A 151 -15.44 22.10 -5.02
N GLN A 152 -14.91 23.15 -4.38
CA GLN A 152 -14.41 23.18 -2.99
C GLN A 152 -15.42 22.87 -1.87
N ALA A 153 -16.68 22.51 -2.17
CA ALA A 153 -17.70 22.32 -1.15
C ALA A 153 -18.21 20.87 -1.00
N LEU A 154 -18.02 19.99 -1.99
CA LEU A 154 -18.83 18.77 -2.11
C LEU A 154 -18.05 17.53 -2.60
N SER A 155 -16.73 17.53 -2.41
CA SER A 155 -15.82 16.47 -2.86
C SER A 155 -16.03 15.11 -2.15
N HIS A 156 -16.67 15.08 -0.97
CA HIS A 156 -16.77 13.90 -0.11
C HIS A 156 -18.06 13.07 -0.28
N LEU A 157 -18.72 13.09 -1.44
CA LEU A 157 -19.88 12.22 -1.69
C LEU A 157 -19.42 10.78 -1.96
N GLY A 158 -19.79 9.85 -1.08
CA GLY A 158 -19.59 8.40 -1.25
C GLY A 158 -20.91 7.63 -1.15
N PRO A 159 -20.99 6.39 -1.66
CA PRO A 159 -19.88 5.57 -2.16
C PRO A 159 -19.40 5.91 -3.59
N ARG A 160 -18.19 5.43 -3.96
CA ARG A 160 -17.59 5.58 -5.30
C ARG A 160 -16.84 4.32 -5.71
N GLY A 161 -16.80 4.04 -7.01
CA GLY A 161 -16.09 2.88 -7.55
C GLY A 161 -16.89 1.60 -7.37
N THR A 162 -16.23 0.46 -7.20
CA THR A 162 -16.90 -0.78 -6.82
C THR A 162 -16.90 -0.89 -5.29
N ILE A 163 -18.01 -1.31 -4.69
CA ILE A 163 -18.12 -1.56 -3.25
C ILE A 163 -18.48 -3.02 -2.98
N LEU A 164 -17.93 -3.62 -1.91
CA LEU A 164 -18.25 -5.01 -1.54
C LEU A 164 -19.57 -5.15 -0.77
N ASP A 165 -19.94 -4.10 -0.02
CA ASP A 165 -21.12 -4.03 0.82
C ASP A 165 -22.37 -3.73 -0.02
N ASP A 166 -23.42 -4.54 0.15
CA ASP A 166 -24.74 -4.31 -0.47
C ASP A 166 -25.62 -3.36 0.37
N ARG A 167 -25.10 -2.88 1.49
CA ARG A 167 -25.70 -1.86 2.37
C ARG A 167 -24.69 -0.74 2.67
N PRO A 168 -24.20 -0.02 1.64
CA PRO A 168 -23.14 0.96 1.83
C PRO A 168 -23.50 2.08 2.79
N LYS A 169 -22.48 2.58 3.49
CA LYS A 169 -22.58 3.87 4.17
C LYS A 169 -22.46 4.99 3.15
N PHE A 170 -23.35 5.96 3.23
CA PHE A 170 -23.26 7.18 2.46
C PHE A 170 -22.46 8.20 3.24
N ARG A 171 -21.54 8.89 2.56
CA ARG A 171 -20.76 9.96 3.16
C ARG A 171 -21.02 11.24 2.42
N LEU A 172 -21.19 12.34 3.16
CA LEU A 172 -21.35 13.66 2.58
C LEU A 172 -20.79 14.70 3.54
N ARG A 173 -19.97 15.60 3.03
CA ARG A 173 -19.55 16.79 3.77
C ARG A 173 -20.47 17.94 3.41
N LEU A 174 -21.20 18.43 4.40
CA LEU A 174 -22.10 19.57 4.26
C LEU A 174 -21.55 20.77 5.02
N PRO A 175 -21.74 22.00 4.51
CA PRO A 175 -21.57 23.20 5.32
C PRO A 175 -22.50 23.17 6.53
N VAL A 176 -22.14 23.94 7.56
CA VAL A 176 -22.92 24.11 8.79
C VAL A 176 -24.35 24.56 8.46
N ASP A 177 -25.34 23.99 9.16
CA ASP A 177 -26.77 24.30 9.06
C ASP A 177 -27.42 24.06 7.69
N GLN A 178 -26.79 23.26 6.82
CA GLN A 178 -27.40 22.83 5.56
C GLN A 178 -28.06 21.46 5.66
N VAL A 179 -29.13 21.25 4.89
CA VAL A 179 -29.76 19.95 4.72
C VAL A 179 -29.62 19.54 3.26
N ALA A 180 -29.30 18.27 3.04
CA ALA A 180 -29.31 17.65 1.73
C ALA A 180 -30.18 16.39 1.76
N SER A 181 -30.89 16.15 0.67
CA SER A 181 -31.51 14.85 0.39
C SER A 181 -30.57 14.05 -0.50
N LEU A 182 -30.27 12.83 -0.10
CA LEU A 182 -29.57 11.84 -0.92
C LEU A 182 -30.60 10.93 -1.56
N SER A 183 -30.64 10.88 -2.89
CA SER A 183 -31.35 9.85 -3.64
C SER A 183 -30.36 8.91 -4.28
N VAL A 184 -30.71 7.62 -4.33
CA VAL A 184 -29.96 6.58 -5.03
C VAL A 184 -30.86 6.03 -6.11
N ALA A 185 -30.36 6.05 -7.34
CA ALA A 185 -31.03 5.49 -8.50
C ALA A 185 -30.22 4.35 -9.11
N ASP A 186 -30.90 3.35 -9.66
CA ASP A 186 -30.26 2.31 -10.47
C ASP A 186 -29.83 2.84 -11.86
N ALA A 187 -29.16 2.01 -12.65
CA ALA A 187 -28.73 2.35 -14.01
C ALA A 187 -29.87 2.76 -14.98
N ARG A 188 -31.14 2.48 -14.62
CA ARG A 188 -32.33 2.88 -15.40
C ARG A 188 -32.93 4.20 -14.91
N GLY A 189 -32.33 4.82 -13.88
CA GLY A 189 -32.83 6.03 -13.25
C GLY A 189 -33.99 5.78 -12.28
N VAL A 190 -34.26 4.51 -11.90
CA VAL A 190 -35.30 4.20 -10.92
C VAL A 190 -34.74 4.43 -9.53
N GLU A 191 -35.39 5.32 -8.78
CA GLU A 191 -35.03 5.59 -7.38
C GLU A 191 -35.28 4.35 -6.52
N VAL A 192 -34.21 3.88 -5.87
CA VAL A 192 -34.24 2.71 -4.96
C VAL A 192 -34.22 3.12 -3.49
N LEU A 193 -33.71 4.32 -3.20
CA LEU A 193 -33.56 4.83 -1.85
C LEU A 193 -33.53 6.37 -1.88
N THR A 194 -34.22 6.99 -0.93
CA THR A 194 -34.03 8.41 -0.60
C THR A 194 -33.88 8.57 0.90
N VAL A 195 -32.92 9.38 1.33
CA VAL A 195 -32.64 9.64 2.73
C VAL A 195 -32.22 11.09 2.93
N GLU A 196 -32.66 11.71 4.02
CA GLU A 196 -32.29 13.08 4.36
C GLU A 196 -31.07 13.13 5.29
N MET A 197 -30.14 14.04 5.01
CA MET A 197 -28.95 14.31 5.80
C MET A 197 -28.92 15.78 6.23
N THR A 198 -28.74 16.01 7.53
CA THR A 198 -28.66 17.36 8.10
C THR A 198 -27.23 17.65 8.54
N GLY A 199 -26.56 18.59 7.88
CA GLY A 199 -25.23 19.11 8.21
C GLY A 199 -25.11 19.54 9.66
N ARG A 200 -23.92 19.33 10.26
CA ARG A 200 -23.63 19.64 11.67
C ARG A 200 -22.69 20.84 11.76
N VAL A 201 -22.65 21.42 12.97
CA VAL A 201 -21.97 22.67 13.32
C VAL A 201 -20.45 22.69 13.06
N ASP A 202 -19.83 21.54 12.82
CA ASP A 202 -18.38 21.43 12.63
C ASP A 202 -17.93 21.16 11.18
N GLY A 203 -18.83 21.14 10.21
CA GLY A 203 -18.48 20.95 8.79
C GLY A 203 -17.74 19.64 8.50
N LYS A 204 -17.86 18.66 9.41
CA LYS A 204 -17.28 17.32 9.26
C LYS A 204 -18.07 16.48 8.26
N THR A 205 -17.39 15.52 7.65
CA THR A 205 -18.03 14.46 6.87
C THR A 205 -19.05 13.74 7.73
N GLN A 206 -20.29 13.71 7.27
CA GLN A 206 -21.32 12.92 7.88
C GLN A 206 -21.37 11.54 7.24
N GLU A 207 -21.51 10.52 8.07
CA GLU A 207 -21.80 9.17 7.63
C GLU A 207 -23.26 8.84 7.93
N MET A 208 -23.91 8.22 6.98
CA MET A 208 -25.26 7.73 7.11
C MET A 208 -25.28 6.25 6.73
N PRO A 209 -25.63 5.35 7.66
CA PRO A 209 -25.76 3.95 7.34
C PRO A 209 -26.93 3.71 6.39
N PHE A 210 -26.81 2.67 5.57
CA PHE A 210 -27.94 2.20 4.77
C PHE A 210 -29.12 1.80 5.70
N PRO A 211 -30.36 2.23 5.41
CA PRO A 211 -31.49 1.92 6.28
C PRO A 211 -31.75 0.42 6.42
N GLN A 212 -31.90 -0.05 7.67
CA GLN A 212 -32.04 -1.49 7.96
C GLN A 212 -33.39 -2.07 7.50
N ASP A 213 -34.42 -1.23 7.43
CA ASP A 213 -35.77 -1.55 6.96
C ASP A 213 -35.86 -1.69 5.43
N ARG A 214 -34.81 -1.31 4.70
CA ARG A 214 -34.73 -1.43 3.25
C ARG A 214 -34.04 -2.73 2.82
N PRO A 215 -34.44 -3.33 1.68
CA PRO A 215 -33.71 -4.45 1.11
C PRO A 215 -32.28 -4.02 0.73
N PRO A 216 -31.29 -4.94 0.80
CA PRO A 216 -29.95 -4.65 0.29
C PRO A 216 -29.99 -4.30 -1.20
N LEU A 217 -29.01 -3.53 -1.66
CA LEU A 217 -28.84 -3.24 -3.07
C LEU A 217 -28.49 -4.54 -3.82
N PRO A 218 -29.15 -4.81 -4.95
CA PRO A 218 -28.72 -5.86 -5.88
C PRO A 218 -27.22 -5.80 -6.17
N ARG A 219 -26.57 -6.97 -6.13
CA ARG A 219 -25.18 -7.14 -6.54
C ARG A 219 -25.05 -7.11 -8.05
N ASP A 220 -23.85 -6.79 -8.52
CA ASP A 220 -23.53 -6.66 -9.94
C ASP A 220 -24.42 -5.64 -10.66
N ALA A 221 -24.69 -4.53 -9.98
CA ALA A 221 -25.53 -3.45 -10.48
C ALA A 221 -24.86 -2.09 -10.25
N ASP A 222 -25.04 -1.21 -11.22
CA ASP A 222 -24.59 0.18 -11.19
C ASP A 222 -25.66 1.09 -10.59
N TYR A 223 -25.20 2.03 -9.78
CA TYR A 223 -26.01 3.00 -9.08
C TYR A 223 -25.42 4.39 -9.21
N VAL A 224 -26.30 5.36 -9.06
CA VAL A 224 -25.95 6.77 -8.97
C VAL A 224 -26.53 7.31 -7.67
N VAL A 225 -25.68 7.89 -6.82
CA VAL A 225 -26.11 8.69 -5.67
C VAL A 225 -26.11 10.16 -6.08
N ILE A 226 -27.22 10.84 -5.78
CA ILE A 226 -27.46 12.24 -6.10
C ILE A 226 -27.73 12.97 -4.78
N ALA A 227 -26.93 13.99 -4.50
CA ALA A 227 -27.11 14.87 -3.35
C ALA A 227 -27.77 16.18 -3.79
N HIS A 228 -28.99 16.40 -3.32
CA HIS A 228 -29.75 17.64 -3.50
C HIS A 228 -29.67 18.49 -2.25
N THR A 229 -28.92 19.60 -2.28
CA THR A 229 -28.97 20.59 -1.20
C THR A 229 -30.24 21.40 -1.27
N LEU A 230 -30.83 21.78 -0.13
CA LEU A 230 -32.02 22.67 -0.12
C LEU A 230 -31.75 24.07 -0.69
N ARG A 231 -30.47 24.45 -0.79
CA ARG A 231 -30.02 25.66 -1.45
C ARG A 231 -30.10 25.50 -2.97
N ARG A 232 -31.03 26.22 -3.60
CA ARG A 232 -31.28 26.18 -5.06
C ARG A 232 -30.11 26.71 -5.91
N ASP A 233 -29.17 27.43 -5.30
CA ASP A 233 -28.00 27.99 -5.96
C ASP A 233 -26.82 27.01 -6.07
N LEU A 234 -26.91 25.85 -5.42
CA LEU A 234 -25.89 24.81 -5.50
C LEU A 234 -26.34 23.71 -6.47
N PRO A 235 -25.47 23.26 -7.39
CA PRO A 235 -25.78 22.14 -8.26
C PRO A 235 -25.94 20.86 -7.45
N ALA A 236 -26.79 19.94 -7.93
CA ALA A 236 -26.85 18.60 -7.38
C ALA A 236 -25.52 17.89 -7.64
N ILE A 237 -25.03 17.16 -6.64
CA ILE A 237 -23.78 16.40 -6.79
C ILE A 237 -24.12 14.96 -7.09
N THR A 238 -23.47 14.42 -8.11
CA THR A 238 -23.74 13.08 -8.57
C THR A 238 -22.48 12.23 -8.46
N ARG A 239 -22.61 11.00 -7.96
CA ARG A 239 -21.54 10.00 -7.94
C ARG A 239 -22.07 8.64 -8.37
N ALA A 240 -21.28 7.94 -9.18
CA ALA A 240 -21.58 6.59 -9.60
C ALA A 240 -20.80 5.58 -8.77
N PHE A 241 -21.42 4.44 -8.50
CA PHE A 241 -20.79 3.28 -7.87
C PHE A 241 -21.42 1.99 -8.38
N ARG A 242 -20.71 0.87 -8.21
CA ARG A 242 -21.20 -0.47 -8.52
C ARG A 242 -21.14 -1.34 -7.28
N VAL A 243 -22.18 -2.12 -7.03
CA VAL A 243 -22.12 -3.16 -6.00
C VAL A 243 -21.46 -4.40 -6.59
N ALA A 244 -20.38 -4.88 -5.98
CA ALA A 244 -19.63 -6.04 -6.43
C ALA A 244 -20.52 -7.28 -6.50
N SER A 245 -20.30 -8.10 -7.53
CA SER A 245 -20.88 -9.43 -7.63
C SER A 245 -20.45 -10.31 -6.45
N ALA A 246 -21.20 -11.37 -6.18
CA ALA A 246 -20.83 -12.33 -5.14
C ALA A 246 -19.48 -13.00 -5.43
N GLN A 247 -19.17 -13.24 -6.71
CA GLN A 247 -17.91 -13.82 -7.15
C GLN A 247 -16.73 -12.88 -6.91
N GLU A 248 -16.85 -11.61 -7.27
CA GLU A 248 -15.82 -10.60 -7.02
C GLU A 248 -15.54 -10.46 -5.52
N GLY A 249 -16.59 -10.39 -4.70
CA GLY A 249 -16.41 -10.31 -3.25
C GLY A 249 -15.80 -11.57 -2.63
N ALA A 250 -16.14 -12.75 -3.15
CA ALA A 250 -15.51 -14.01 -2.71
C ALA A 250 -14.04 -14.07 -3.12
N GLU A 251 -13.73 -13.65 -4.35
CA GLU A 251 -12.38 -13.62 -4.88
C GLU A 251 -11.49 -12.64 -4.11
N PHE A 252 -11.98 -11.41 -3.88
CA PHE A 252 -11.28 -10.42 -3.09
C PHE A 252 -10.92 -10.97 -1.70
N ARG A 253 -11.90 -11.49 -0.95
CA ARG A 253 -11.66 -12.09 0.39
C ARG A 253 -10.67 -13.26 0.36
N ARG A 254 -10.72 -14.08 -0.68
CA ARG A 254 -9.81 -15.22 -0.84
C ARG A 254 -8.38 -14.74 -1.05
N VAL A 255 -8.18 -13.74 -1.92
CA VAL A 255 -6.88 -13.16 -2.21
C VAL A 255 -6.32 -12.41 -0.98
N THR A 256 -7.15 -11.63 -0.27
CA THR A 256 -6.70 -10.94 0.96
C THR A 256 -6.25 -11.95 2.02
N ALA A 257 -6.97 -13.05 2.20
CA ALA A 257 -6.57 -14.10 3.15
C ALA A 257 -5.24 -14.78 2.78
N ILE A 258 -4.88 -14.84 1.49
CA ILE A 258 -3.56 -15.30 1.06
C ILE A 258 -2.51 -14.25 1.43
N ILE A 259 -2.74 -12.97 1.11
CA ILE A 259 -1.80 -11.89 1.43
C ILE A 259 -1.55 -11.79 2.95
N GLU A 260 -2.60 -11.83 3.77
CA GLU A 260 -2.50 -11.80 5.24
C GLU A 260 -1.68 -12.95 5.81
N ARG A 261 -1.79 -14.14 5.19
CA ARG A 261 -1.06 -15.33 5.64
C ARG A 261 0.41 -15.31 5.21
N GLU A 262 0.67 -14.93 3.97
CA GLU A 262 2.00 -15.04 3.35
C GLU A 262 2.86 -13.78 3.55
N ALA A 263 2.25 -12.61 3.78
CA ALA A 263 2.92 -11.32 3.96
C ALA A 263 2.26 -10.47 5.08
N PRO A 264 2.13 -10.98 6.32
CA PRO A 264 1.38 -10.31 7.39
C PRO A 264 1.89 -8.91 7.77
N ALA A 265 3.19 -8.66 7.65
CA ALA A 265 3.79 -7.36 7.97
C ALA A 265 3.39 -6.26 6.97
N ASP A 266 3.15 -6.63 5.72
CA ASP A 266 2.86 -5.71 4.62
C ASP A 266 1.40 -5.80 4.14
N ALA A 267 0.62 -6.69 4.73
CA ALA A 267 -0.69 -7.09 4.25
C ALA A 267 -1.64 -5.91 4.03
N GLU A 268 -1.70 -4.98 5.00
CA GLU A 268 -2.59 -3.82 4.91
C GLU A 268 -2.27 -2.97 3.67
N LEU A 269 -0.99 -2.71 3.40
CA LEU A 269 -0.59 -1.90 2.25
C LEU A 269 -0.80 -2.66 0.94
N LEU A 270 -0.40 -3.93 0.87
CA LEU A 270 -0.58 -4.78 -0.30
C LEU A 270 -2.05 -4.92 -0.70
N ILE A 271 -2.94 -5.13 0.28
CA ILE A 271 -4.38 -5.20 0.05
C ILE A 271 -4.92 -3.84 -0.39
N GLY A 272 -4.43 -2.74 0.18
CA GLY A 272 -4.78 -1.39 -0.27
C GLY A 272 -4.47 -1.17 -1.76
N HIS A 273 -3.29 -1.57 -2.23
CA HIS A 273 -2.92 -1.50 -3.64
C HIS A 273 -3.77 -2.42 -4.52
N LEU A 274 -4.03 -3.66 -4.09
CA LEU A 274 -4.91 -4.60 -4.79
C LEU A 274 -6.32 -4.01 -4.98
N ALA A 275 -6.91 -3.50 -3.88
CA ALA A 275 -8.22 -2.87 -3.88
C ALA A 275 -8.25 -1.66 -4.82
N LEU A 276 -7.21 -0.83 -4.80
CA LEU A 276 -7.10 0.34 -5.66
C LEU A 276 -7.00 -0.04 -7.16
N ARG A 277 -6.25 -1.09 -7.51
CA ARG A 277 -6.15 -1.62 -8.89
C ARG A 277 -7.51 -2.16 -9.36
N GLN A 278 -8.25 -2.84 -8.48
CA GLN A 278 -9.57 -3.41 -8.79
C GLN A 278 -10.72 -2.38 -8.69
N GLY A 279 -10.43 -1.13 -8.29
CA GLY A 279 -11.43 -0.07 -8.17
C GLY A 279 -12.32 -0.17 -6.92
N PHE A 280 -11.95 -1.00 -5.94
CA PHE A 280 -12.54 -1.06 -4.60
C PHE A 280 -12.03 0.09 -3.74
N LEU A 281 -12.47 1.32 -4.05
CA LEU A 281 -11.89 2.54 -3.48
C LEU A 281 -12.11 2.68 -1.97
N GLU A 282 -13.26 2.23 -1.47
CA GLU A 282 -13.61 2.25 -0.05
C GLU A 282 -12.72 1.29 0.75
N GLU A 283 -12.53 0.08 0.21
CA GLU A 283 -11.63 -0.92 0.76
C GLU A 283 -10.19 -0.41 0.71
N ALA A 284 -9.76 0.15 -0.43
CA ALA A 284 -8.43 0.73 -0.57
C ALA A 284 -8.16 1.82 0.47
N TRP A 285 -9.15 2.66 0.77
CA TRP A 285 -9.04 3.70 1.80
C TRP A 285 -8.85 3.09 3.19
N ASN A 286 -9.72 2.16 3.58
CA ASN A 286 -9.65 1.51 4.89
C ASN A 286 -8.32 0.78 5.11
N TYR A 287 -7.84 0.06 4.09
CA TYR A 287 -6.56 -0.64 4.14
C TYR A 287 -5.36 0.32 4.14
N ALA A 288 -5.39 1.40 3.34
CA ALA A 288 -4.34 2.41 3.36
C ALA A 288 -4.29 3.19 4.69
N GLU A 289 -5.45 3.47 5.30
CA GLU A 289 -5.54 4.09 6.63
C GLU A 289 -4.93 3.19 7.71
N ARG A 290 -5.26 1.89 7.71
CA ARG A 290 -4.66 0.92 8.63
C ARG A 290 -3.16 0.73 8.39
N ALA A 291 -2.71 0.69 7.13
CA ALA A 291 -1.30 0.62 6.80
C ALA A 291 -0.53 1.84 7.35
N ARG A 292 -1.10 3.05 7.21
CA ARG A 292 -0.52 4.28 7.76
C ARG A 292 -0.52 4.28 9.29
N ALA A 293 -1.56 3.75 9.93
CA ALA A 293 -1.61 3.63 11.37
C ALA A 293 -0.59 2.60 11.92
N ALA A 294 -0.40 1.50 11.21
CA ALA A 294 0.55 0.45 11.56
C ALA A 294 2.00 0.88 11.33
N ASN A 295 2.26 1.70 10.30
CA ASN A 295 3.58 2.23 9.99
C ASN A 295 3.52 3.73 9.61
N PRO A 296 3.48 4.64 10.60
CA PRO A 296 3.32 6.09 10.37
C PRO A 296 4.45 6.72 9.54
N ASP A 297 5.63 6.12 9.57
CA ASP A 297 6.82 6.59 8.86
C ASP A 297 6.89 6.09 7.41
N SER A 298 6.02 5.16 7.01
CA SER A 298 5.97 4.67 5.63
C SER A 298 5.53 5.78 4.67
N VAL A 299 6.45 6.20 3.81
CA VAL A 299 6.18 7.14 2.73
C VAL A 299 5.13 6.56 1.77
N LEU A 300 5.30 5.29 1.38
CA LEU A 300 4.38 4.65 0.45
C LEU A 300 2.96 4.52 1.02
N ALA A 301 2.79 4.21 2.32
CA ALA A 301 1.47 4.18 2.94
C ALA A 301 0.80 5.56 2.95
N ARG A 302 1.56 6.63 3.23
CA ARG A 302 1.06 8.01 3.16
C ARG A 302 0.64 8.39 1.74
N GLU A 303 1.48 8.11 0.74
CA GLU A 303 1.19 8.43 -0.67
C GLU A 303 0.02 7.61 -1.21
N THR A 304 -0.09 6.34 -0.83
CA THR A 304 -1.23 5.49 -1.18
C THR A 304 -2.52 6.03 -0.58
N HIS A 305 -2.52 6.35 0.72
CA HIS A 305 -3.66 6.98 1.38
C HIS A 305 -4.03 8.33 0.74
N ALA A 306 -3.03 9.13 0.35
CA ALA A 306 -3.24 10.37 -0.36
C ALA A 306 -3.88 10.17 -1.73
N ALA A 307 -3.36 9.24 -2.54
CA ALA A 307 -3.90 8.90 -3.84
C ALA A 307 -5.34 8.39 -3.76
N VAL A 308 -5.64 7.48 -2.82
CA VAL A 308 -7.03 7.02 -2.61
C VAL A 308 -7.91 8.18 -2.17
N GLY A 309 -7.42 9.07 -1.31
CA GLY A 309 -8.15 10.26 -0.89
C GLY A 309 -8.48 11.20 -2.05
N ARG A 310 -7.53 11.41 -2.95
CA ARG A 310 -7.74 12.17 -4.20
C ARG A 310 -8.70 11.47 -5.15
N ARG A 311 -8.87 10.14 -5.09
CA ARG A 311 -9.92 9.44 -5.84
C ARG A 311 -11.27 9.44 -5.13
N LEU A 312 -11.32 9.50 -3.80
CA LEU A 312 -12.57 9.60 -3.05
C LEU A 312 -13.06 11.05 -2.87
N GLY A 313 -12.20 12.03 -3.13
CA GLY A 313 -12.46 13.45 -2.90
C GLY A 313 -12.40 13.84 -1.43
N THR A 314 -11.57 13.13 -0.67
CA THR A 314 -11.39 13.36 0.76
C THR A 314 -10.19 14.23 1.12
N GLN A 315 -9.36 14.61 0.15
CA GLN A 315 -8.16 15.44 0.32
C GLN A 315 -8.15 16.63 -0.63
#